data_AF-A0AAD5NPX3-F1
#
_entry.id   AF-A0AAD5NPX3-F1
#
_cell.length_a   1.000
_cell.length_b   1.000
_cell.length_c   1.000
_cell.angle_alpha   90.00
_cell.angle_beta   90.00
_cell.angle_gamma   90.00
#
_symmetry.space_group_name_H-M   'P 1'
#
loop_
_entity.id
_entity.type
_entity.pdbx_description
1 polymer ?
#
loop_
_entity_poly.entity_id
_entity_poly.type
_entity_poly.pdbx_seq_one_letter_code
_entity_poly.pdbx_strand_id
1 'polypeptide(L)'
;MEFNGVEEEDMPVSPTGYYINSSVLSFSILCVWEIEVTIDDSPAISVLNDVFLPISPRFSSIMVTDNKGVKKWKKVEVNLKDHIKVPILPSGKSPQFYKKCLQDYLSKLSMEALPQSQPLWQLHLIKYPTNNADGTLIFKLHHSLGDGFSLMGAFFSCLQRADDPSKPLTFPTLKMRPLNNNNIHSMFRNVPRFFSSMYNTASDFCWSIVKSGFIEDDQTPIRSGNDTVGLGAMSIATMAFPLDQIKQIKANLGVVTILTSY
;
A
#
# COMPACT_ATOMS: atom_id res chain seq x y z
N MET A 1 14.67 44.74 10.02
CA MET A 1 13.62 43.72 10.07
C MET A 1 14.16 42.52 9.32
N GLU A 2 14.82 41.63 10.03
CA GLU A 2 15.31 40.36 9.49
C GLU A 2 14.08 39.50 9.19
N PHE A 3 13.95 39.08 7.93
CA PHE A 3 13.04 38.01 7.55
C PHE A 3 13.62 36.73 8.16
N ASN A 4 13.14 36.37 9.35
CA ASN A 4 13.30 35.02 9.88
C ASN A 4 12.54 34.08 8.92
N GLY A 5 13.28 33.47 8.00
CA GLY A 5 12.81 32.31 7.27
C GLY A 5 12.42 31.27 8.30
N VAL A 6 11.14 30.90 8.31
CA VAL A 6 10.69 29.71 9.04
C VAL A 6 11.44 28.55 8.40
N GLU A 7 12.47 28.03 9.06
CA GLU A 7 13.00 26.71 8.73
C GLU A 7 11.81 25.74 8.84
N GLU A 8 11.33 25.21 7.71
CA GLU A 8 10.37 24.11 7.73
C GLU A 8 11.02 22.99 8.55
N GLU A 9 10.59 22.78 9.80
CA GLU A 9 11.12 21.73 10.66
C GLU A 9 10.98 20.37 9.97
N ASP A 10 12.12 19.76 9.62
CA ASP A 10 12.17 18.43 9.04
C ASP A 10 11.43 17.43 9.95
N MET A 11 10.41 16.76 9.41
CA MET A 11 9.57 15.84 10.18
C MET A 11 10.34 14.55 10.52
N PRO A 12 10.26 14.04 11.76
CA PRO A 12 10.89 12.77 12.10
C PRO A 12 10.23 11.60 11.36
N VAL A 13 11.04 10.60 11.00
CA VAL A 13 10.51 9.35 10.43
C VAL A 13 9.88 8.52 11.54
N SER A 14 8.72 7.92 11.27
CA SER A 14 8.06 7.00 12.23
C SER A 14 8.96 5.80 12.56
N PRO A 15 8.85 5.19 13.76
CA PRO A 15 9.63 3.99 14.11
C PRO A 15 9.52 2.86 13.07
N THR A 16 8.32 2.61 12.57
CA THR A 16 8.06 1.62 11.51
C THR A 16 8.76 1.98 10.20
N GLY A 17 8.66 3.25 9.78
CA GLY A 17 9.35 3.74 8.58
C GLY A 17 10.88 3.71 8.70
N TYR A 18 11.41 3.88 9.91
CA TYR A 18 12.83 3.79 10.19
C TYR A 18 13.36 2.37 10.00
N TYR A 19 12.62 1.38 10.51
CA TYR A 19 12.95 -0.05 10.45
C TYR A 19 12.82 -0.63 9.04
N ILE A 20 11.71 -0.30 8.36
CA ILE A 20 11.38 -0.80 7.02
C ILE A 20 12.16 -0.08 5.90
N ASN A 21 12.91 0.98 6.20
CA ASN A 21 13.84 1.58 5.24
C ASN A 21 15.29 1.27 5.64
N SER A 22 15.64 -0.01 5.76
CA SER A 22 16.99 -0.46 6.09
C SER A 22 17.57 -1.35 4.98
N SER A 23 18.88 -1.59 5.01
CA SER A 23 19.53 -2.52 4.07
C SER A 23 19.09 -3.97 4.26
N VAL A 24 18.50 -4.31 5.42
CA VAL A 24 18.05 -5.66 5.78
C VAL A 24 16.57 -5.85 5.45
N LEU A 25 15.75 -4.81 5.69
CA LEU A 25 14.31 -4.85 5.51
C LEU A 25 13.88 -3.60 4.74
N SER A 26 13.44 -3.81 3.50
CA SER A 26 12.93 -2.81 2.57
C SER A 26 11.69 -3.34 1.88
N PHE A 27 10.52 -2.77 2.19
CA PHE A 27 9.25 -3.20 1.58
C PHE A 27 8.77 -2.20 0.54
N SER A 28 8.50 -2.71 -0.65
CA SER A 28 7.80 -1.98 -1.71
C SER A 28 6.38 -2.51 -1.86
N ILE A 29 5.44 -1.60 -2.06
CA ILE A 29 4.05 -1.89 -2.42
C ILE A 29 3.92 -1.64 -3.92
N LEU A 30 3.40 -2.63 -4.64
CA LEU A 30 3.05 -2.51 -6.06
C LEU A 30 1.53 -2.50 -6.19
N CYS A 31 0.97 -1.37 -6.61
CA CYS A 31 -0.43 -1.25 -7.01
C CYS A 31 -0.51 -1.36 -8.53
N VAL A 32 -1.31 -2.29 -9.05
CA VAL A 32 -1.46 -2.53 -10.49
C VAL A 32 -2.91 -2.31 -10.89
N TRP A 33 -3.15 -1.43 -11.84
CA TRP A 33 -4.46 -1.20 -12.44
C TRP A 33 -4.42 -1.50 -13.93
N GLU A 34 -5.23 -2.45 -14.35
CA GLU A 34 -5.48 -2.78 -15.75
C GLU A 34 -6.71 -1.98 -16.22
N ILE A 35 -6.58 -1.26 -17.34
CA ILE A 35 -7.58 -0.29 -17.82
C ILE A 35 -7.96 -0.66 -19.27
N GLU A 36 -9.24 -0.59 -19.60
CA GLU A 36 -9.79 -0.87 -20.93
C GLU A 36 -9.57 0.26 -21.95
N VAL A 37 -8.82 1.30 -21.59
CA VAL A 37 -8.55 2.48 -22.43
C VAL A 37 -7.04 2.68 -22.51
N THR A 38 -6.58 3.19 -23.65
CA THR A 38 -5.18 3.56 -23.85
C THR A 38 -4.77 4.68 -22.89
N ILE A 39 -3.60 4.54 -22.28
CA ILE A 39 -3.09 5.51 -21.30
C ILE A 39 -2.43 6.69 -22.01
N ASP A 40 -2.95 7.89 -21.76
CA ASP A 40 -2.31 9.17 -22.11
C ASP A 40 -1.43 9.67 -20.96
N ASP A 41 -0.28 10.26 -21.29
CA ASP A 41 0.66 10.81 -20.30
C ASP A 41 0.25 12.19 -19.81
N SER A 42 -0.44 12.97 -20.67
CA SER A 42 -0.76 14.37 -20.37
C SER A 42 -1.60 14.53 -19.08
N PRO A 43 -2.67 13.74 -18.86
CA PRO A 43 -3.47 13.85 -17.64
C PRO A 43 -2.72 13.40 -16.38
N ALA A 44 -1.79 12.44 -16.51
CA ALA A 44 -1.08 11.87 -15.37
C ALA A 44 -0.22 12.91 -14.64
N ILE A 45 0.41 13.82 -15.38
CA ILE A 45 1.27 14.87 -14.81
C ILE A 45 0.44 15.85 -13.97
N SER A 46 -0.69 16.32 -14.50
CA SER A 46 -1.57 17.25 -13.76
C SER A 46 -2.18 16.59 -12.53
N VAL A 47 -2.68 15.35 -12.64
CA VAL A 47 -3.22 14.62 -11.48
C VAL A 47 -2.14 14.44 -10.41
N LEU A 48 -0.89 14.14 -10.80
CA LEU A 48 0.19 13.99 -9.83
C LEU A 48 0.52 15.31 -9.11
N ASN A 49 0.66 16.41 -9.86
CA ASN A 49 1.00 17.71 -9.28
C ASN A 49 -0.13 18.34 -8.47
N ASP A 50 -1.34 18.35 -9.02
CA ASP A 50 -2.46 19.14 -8.48
C ASP A 50 -3.27 18.36 -7.44
N VAL A 51 -3.20 17.02 -7.47
CA VAL A 51 -4.02 16.16 -6.60
C VAL A 51 -3.16 15.24 -5.73
N PHE A 52 -2.24 14.46 -6.29
CA PHE A 52 -1.51 13.45 -5.52
C PHE A 52 -0.49 14.04 -4.54
N LEU A 53 0.43 14.88 -5.04
CA LEU A 53 1.49 15.48 -4.21
C LEU A 53 0.94 16.29 -3.02
N PRO A 54 -0.16 17.06 -3.15
CA PRO A 54 -0.74 17.80 -2.03
C PRO A 54 -1.37 16.95 -0.92
N ILE A 55 -1.68 15.67 -1.16
CA ILE A 55 -2.33 14.80 -0.15
C ILE A 55 -1.48 14.65 1.11
N SER A 56 -0.17 14.53 0.93
CA SER A 56 0.76 14.33 2.04
C SER A 56 2.13 14.92 1.72
N PRO A 57 2.73 15.69 2.66
CA PRO A 57 4.09 16.18 2.50
C PRO A 57 5.11 15.07 2.19
N ARG A 58 4.85 13.84 2.66
CA ARG A 58 5.73 12.67 2.43
C ARG A 58 5.89 12.32 0.96
N PHE A 59 4.90 12.62 0.11
CA PHE A 59 5.02 12.40 -1.34
C PHE A 59 5.95 13.40 -2.01
N SER A 60 6.28 14.50 -1.33
CA SER A 60 7.23 15.52 -1.74
C SER A 60 8.46 15.58 -0.82
N SER A 61 8.77 14.50 -0.10
CA SER A 61 9.91 14.42 0.80
C SER A 61 10.82 13.24 0.49
N ILE A 62 12.12 13.44 0.75
CA ILE A 62 13.13 12.39 0.78
C ILE A 62 13.50 12.05 2.22
N MET A 63 13.98 10.84 2.44
CA MET A 63 14.48 10.43 3.74
C MET A 63 15.98 10.76 3.84
N VAL A 64 16.33 11.65 4.77
CA VAL A 64 17.73 12.05 5.04
C VAL A 64 18.14 11.59 6.43
N THR A 65 19.40 11.22 6.60
CA THR A 65 19.97 10.89 7.90
C THR A 65 20.80 12.08 8.38
N ASP A 66 20.51 12.57 9.59
CA ASP A 66 21.29 13.65 10.18
C ASP A 66 22.62 13.15 10.77
N ASN A 67 23.47 14.08 11.23
CA ASN A 67 24.79 13.79 11.80
C ASN A 67 24.72 12.90 13.07
N LYS A 68 23.54 12.76 13.68
CA LYS A 68 23.30 11.90 14.86
C LYS A 68 22.74 10.53 14.48
N GLY A 69 22.61 10.23 13.18
CA GLY A 69 22.05 8.98 12.68
C GLY A 69 20.52 8.94 12.67
N VAL A 70 19.84 10.05 12.96
CA VAL A 70 18.37 10.10 13.00
C VAL A 70 17.84 10.36 11.58
N LYS A 71 16.92 9.50 11.12
CA LYS A 71 16.25 9.68 9.83
C LYS A 71 15.11 10.68 9.93
N LYS A 72 15.05 11.63 9.01
CA LYS A 72 14.02 12.67 8.89
C LYS A 72 13.51 12.77 7.46
N TRP A 73 12.29 13.24 7.31
CA TRP A 73 11.70 13.61 6.03
C TRP A 73 12.05 15.05 5.73
N LYS A 74 12.81 15.24 4.65
CA LYS A 74 13.15 16.56 4.12
C LYS A 74 12.34 16.82 2.86
N LYS A 75 11.58 17.91 2.84
CA LYS A 75 10.81 18.31 1.66
C LYS A 75 11.75 18.70 0.51
N VAL A 76 11.36 18.34 -0.71
CA VAL A 76 12.10 18.63 -1.94
C VAL A 76 11.13 19.02 -3.05
N GLU A 77 11.65 19.73 -4.05
CA GLU A 77 10.93 19.92 -5.30
C GLU A 77 10.90 18.61 -6.09
N VAL A 78 9.71 18.18 -6.50
CA VAL A 78 9.51 16.91 -7.18
C VAL A 78 9.59 17.09 -8.70
N ASN A 79 10.59 16.49 -9.33
CA ASN A 79 10.64 16.39 -10.79
C ASN A 79 9.85 15.16 -11.27
N LEU A 80 8.60 15.34 -11.66
CA LEU A 80 7.71 14.23 -12.07
C LEU A 80 8.28 13.35 -13.19
N LYS A 81 9.15 13.87 -14.07
CA LYS A 81 9.78 13.09 -15.14
C LYS A 81 10.69 11.98 -14.60
N ASP A 82 11.24 12.16 -13.42
CA ASP A 82 12.09 11.16 -12.77
C ASP A 82 11.28 10.05 -12.10
N HIS A 83 9.99 10.30 -11.83
CA HIS A 83 9.06 9.36 -11.21
C HIS A 83 8.18 8.62 -12.21
N ILE A 84 7.84 9.23 -13.34
CA ILE A 84 7.03 8.60 -14.40
C ILE A 84 7.93 7.79 -15.34
N LYS A 85 7.64 6.51 -15.51
CA LYS A 85 8.38 5.58 -16.36
C LYS A 85 7.46 4.98 -17.41
N VAL A 86 7.78 5.19 -18.69
CA VAL A 86 7.04 4.63 -19.81
C VAL A 86 7.95 3.64 -20.54
N PRO A 87 7.89 2.33 -20.21
CA PRO A 87 8.74 1.34 -20.88
C PRO A 87 8.34 1.19 -22.35
N ILE A 88 9.35 0.99 -23.19
CA ILE A 88 9.19 0.78 -24.63
C ILE A 88 9.33 -0.72 -24.91
N LEU A 89 8.28 -1.32 -25.47
CA LEU A 89 8.23 -2.73 -25.84
C LEU A 89 8.12 -2.85 -27.37
N PRO A 90 8.52 -3.99 -27.96
CA PRO A 90 8.37 -4.21 -29.40
C PRO A 90 6.91 -4.10 -29.84
N SER A 91 6.65 -3.27 -30.86
CA SER A 91 5.31 -3.07 -31.41
C SER A 91 4.84 -4.25 -32.27
N GLY A 92 3.52 -4.37 -32.49
CA GLY A 92 2.93 -5.35 -33.40
C GLY A 92 3.01 -6.80 -32.91
N LYS A 93 3.12 -7.02 -31.59
CA LYS A 93 3.13 -8.35 -30.98
C LYS A 93 1.73 -8.74 -30.52
N SER A 94 1.56 -10.02 -30.20
CA SER A 94 0.28 -10.53 -29.69
C SER A 94 0.01 -10.04 -28.26
N PRO A 95 -1.26 -9.92 -27.85
CA PRO A 95 -1.61 -9.58 -26.46
C PRO A 95 -1.04 -10.55 -25.41
N GLN A 96 -0.85 -11.82 -25.76
CA GLN A 96 -0.20 -12.82 -24.91
C GLN A 96 1.29 -12.53 -24.69
N PHE A 97 1.98 -12.03 -25.72
CA PHE A 97 3.37 -11.59 -25.59
C PHE A 97 3.46 -10.41 -24.63
N TYR A 98 2.59 -9.41 -24.76
CA TYR A 98 2.57 -8.26 -23.85
C TYR A 98 2.22 -8.64 -22.42
N LYS A 99 1.31 -9.60 -22.22
CA LYS A 99 1.02 -10.15 -20.89
C LYS A 99 2.28 -10.76 -20.24
N LYS A 100 3.08 -11.52 -21.01
CA LYS A 100 4.34 -12.07 -20.49
C LYS A 100 5.33 -10.96 -20.17
N CYS A 101 5.50 -9.98 -21.05
CA CYS A 101 6.36 -8.82 -20.79
C CYS A 101 5.93 -8.07 -19.53
N LEU A 102 4.62 -7.91 -19.29
CA LEU A 102 4.11 -7.29 -18.07
C LEU A 102 4.47 -8.10 -16.81
N GLN A 103 4.35 -9.43 -16.85
CA GLN A 103 4.73 -10.30 -15.73
C GLN A 103 6.23 -10.24 -15.44
N ASP A 104 7.06 -10.29 -16.49
CA ASP A 104 8.52 -10.13 -16.37
C ASP A 104 8.87 -8.74 -15.82
N TYR A 105 8.15 -7.70 -16.28
CA TYR A 105 8.33 -6.33 -15.82
C TYR A 105 7.98 -6.16 -14.34
N LEU A 106 6.84 -6.68 -13.89
CA LEU A 106 6.43 -6.66 -12.49
C LEU A 106 7.41 -7.42 -11.60
N SER A 107 7.92 -8.56 -12.09
CA SER A 107 8.89 -9.40 -11.37
C SER A 107 10.24 -8.71 -11.22
N LYS A 108 10.68 -7.98 -12.25
CA LYS A 108 11.86 -7.12 -12.16
C LYS A 108 11.60 -5.95 -11.20
N LEU A 109 10.46 -5.29 -11.35
CA LEU A 109 10.12 -4.10 -10.58
C LEU A 109 9.97 -4.39 -9.08
N SER A 110 9.52 -5.58 -8.69
CA SER A 110 9.45 -5.99 -7.29
C SER A 110 10.82 -6.19 -6.63
N MET A 111 11.86 -6.46 -7.43
CA MET A 111 13.24 -6.65 -6.94
C MET A 111 14.07 -5.36 -6.94
N GLU A 112 13.70 -4.37 -7.75
CA GLU A 112 14.43 -3.10 -7.81
C GLU A 112 14.19 -2.25 -6.56
N ALA A 113 15.22 -1.60 -6.03
CA ALA A 113 15.07 -0.61 -4.97
C ALA A 113 14.61 0.74 -5.54
N LEU A 114 13.83 1.50 -4.77
CA LEU A 114 13.53 2.89 -5.12
C LEU A 114 14.76 3.78 -4.86
N PRO A 115 15.07 4.74 -5.75
CA PRO A 115 16.18 5.67 -5.53
C PRO A 115 15.93 6.52 -4.27
N GLN A 116 16.92 6.59 -3.38
CA GLN A 116 16.79 7.33 -2.11
C GLN A 116 16.98 8.85 -2.28
N SER A 117 17.44 9.30 -3.46
CA SER A 117 17.66 10.71 -3.79
C SER A 117 16.38 11.46 -4.21
N GLN A 118 15.25 10.76 -4.30
CA GLN A 118 13.96 11.31 -4.71
C GLN A 118 12.85 10.72 -3.83
N PRO A 119 11.64 11.33 -3.77
CA PRO A 119 10.53 10.76 -3.03
C PRO A 119 10.30 9.29 -3.37
N LEU A 120 9.99 8.47 -2.37
CA LEU A 120 10.07 7.01 -2.47
C LEU A 120 8.85 6.39 -3.18
N TRP A 121 8.58 6.81 -4.40
CA TRP A 121 7.49 6.33 -5.23
C TRP A 121 7.78 6.49 -6.73
N GLN A 122 7.20 5.64 -7.57
CA GLN A 122 7.34 5.69 -9.04
C GLN A 122 6.04 5.25 -9.70
N LEU A 123 5.67 5.93 -10.80
CA LEU A 123 4.51 5.60 -11.61
C LEU A 123 4.98 5.02 -12.94
N HIS A 124 4.51 3.84 -13.31
CA HIS A 124 4.88 3.18 -14.56
C HIS A 124 3.65 3.04 -15.46
N LEU A 125 3.75 3.53 -16.70
CA LEU A 125 2.66 3.54 -17.68
C LEU A 125 2.96 2.53 -18.79
N ILE A 126 2.29 1.37 -18.74
CA ILE A 126 2.41 0.34 -19.76
C ILE A 126 1.32 0.54 -20.81
N LYS A 127 1.70 1.05 -21.98
CA LYS A 127 0.78 1.40 -23.08
C LYS A 127 0.59 0.30 -24.11
N TYR A 128 0.66 -0.96 -23.69
CA TYR A 128 0.57 -2.11 -24.58
C TYR A 128 -0.59 -3.00 -24.16
N PRO A 129 -1.48 -3.38 -25.08
CA PRO A 129 -2.69 -4.13 -24.75
C PRO A 129 -2.35 -5.57 -24.37
N THR A 130 -2.96 -6.06 -23.30
CA THR A 130 -3.00 -7.47 -22.91
C THR A 130 -4.34 -8.09 -23.31
N ASN A 131 -4.59 -9.34 -22.97
CA ASN A 131 -5.91 -9.97 -23.21
C ASN A 131 -7.05 -9.31 -22.41
N ASN A 132 -6.73 -8.59 -21.34
CA ASN A 132 -7.70 -8.12 -20.36
C ASN A 132 -7.80 -6.59 -20.29
N ALA A 133 -6.86 -5.86 -20.91
CA ALA A 133 -6.77 -4.41 -20.79
C ALA A 133 -5.97 -3.80 -21.95
N ASP A 134 -6.27 -2.56 -22.29
CA ASP A 134 -5.59 -1.78 -23.32
C ASP A 134 -4.39 -0.99 -22.76
N GLY A 135 -4.32 -0.84 -21.43
CA GLY A 135 -3.17 -0.28 -20.74
C GLY A 135 -3.06 -0.75 -19.29
N THR A 136 -1.86 -0.64 -18.72
CA THR A 136 -1.61 -0.97 -17.30
C THR A 136 -0.87 0.16 -16.62
N LEU A 137 -1.40 0.60 -15.48
CA LEU A 137 -0.78 1.55 -14.56
C LEU A 137 -0.17 0.77 -13.39
N ILE A 138 1.12 0.97 -13.12
CA ILE A 138 1.78 0.37 -11.96
C ILE A 138 2.32 1.49 -11.07
N PHE A 139 1.83 1.56 -9.84
CA PHE A 139 2.33 2.50 -8.85
C PHE A 139 3.14 1.75 -7.81
N LYS A 140 4.44 2.03 -7.78
CA LYS A 140 5.38 1.52 -6.81
C LYS A 140 5.59 2.54 -5.70
N LEU A 141 5.39 2.12 -4.45
CA LEU A 141 5.50 2.96 -3.27
C LEU A 141 6.38 2.25 -2.24
N HIS A 142 7.24 2.99 -1.53
CA HIS A 142 7.92 2.42 -0.36
C HIS A 142 7.00 2.43 0.86
N HIS A 143 6.96 1.34 1.63
CA HIS A 143 6.04 1.18 2.77
C HIS A 143 6.34 2.18 3.92
N SER A 144 7.50 2.84 3.93
CA SER A 144 7.78 3.92 4.89
C SER A 144 6.91 5.17 4.67
N LEU A 145 6.29 5.34 3.50
CA LEU A 145 5.41 6.47 3.20
C LEU A 145 4.12 6.41 4.02
N GLY A 146 3.57 5.22 4.24
CA GLY A 146 2.33 5.02 4.99
C GLY A 146 1.97 3.54 5.11
N ASP A 147 1.06 3.26 6.03
CA ASP A 147 0.41 1.95 6.10
C ASP A 147 -0.60 1.77 4.95
N GLY A 148 -1.05 0.53 4.74
CA GLY A 148 -1.98 0.20 3.66
C GLY A 148 -3.32 0.96 3.72
N PHE A 149 -3.82 1.32 4.90
CA PHE A 149 -5.07 2.07 5.03
C PHE A 149 -4.88 3.53 4.60
N SER A 150 -3.81 4.16 5.09
CA SER A 150 -3.45 5.53 4.75
C SER A 150 -3.15 5.69 3.25
N LEU A 151 -2.42 4.73 2.66
CA LEU A 151 -2.10 4.74 1.22
C LEU A 151 -3.34 4.50 0.35
N MET A 152 -4.22 3.57 0.73
CA MET A 152 -5.50 3.38 0.02
C MET A 152 -6.41 4.61 0.15
N GLY A 153 -6.45 5.25 1.32
CA GLY A 153 -7.18 6.50 1.53
C GLY A 153 -6.65 7.64 0.65
N ALA A 154 -5.34 7.80 0.57
CA ALA A 154 -4.70 8.75 -0.34
C ALA A 154 -5.06 8.46 -1.80
N PHE A 155 -4.94 7.20 -2.23
CA PHE A 155 -5.34 6.80 -3.58
C PHE A 155 -6.81 7.13 -3.89
N PHE A 156 -7.74 6.79 -2.99
CA PHE A 156 -9.16 7.08 -3.16
C PHE A 156 -9.47 8.57 -3.18
N SER A 157 -8.69 9.40 -2.49
CA SER A 157 -8.84 10.86 -2.55
C SER A 157 -8.46 11.46 -3.91
N CYS A 158 -7.65 10.73 -4.71
CA CYS A 158 -7.37 11.11 -6.10
C CYS A 158 -8.52 10.78 -7.06
N LEU A 159 -9.53 10.02 -6.63
CA LEU A 159 -10.59 9.52 -7.49
C LEU A 159 -11.90 10.28 -7.30
N GLN A 160 -12.58 10.50 -8.41
CA GLN A 160 -13.93 11.07 -8.46
C GLN A 160 -14.94 9.99 -8.86
N ARG A 161 -16.22 10.27 -8.65
CA ARG A 161 -17.28 9.37 -9.08
C ARG A 161 -17.39 9.34 -10.60
N ALA A 162 -17.55 8.13 -11.16
CA ALA A 162 -17.73 7.96 -12.60
C ALA A 162 -19.05 8.53 -13.11
N ASP A 163 -20.10 8.54 -12.28
CA ASP A 163 -21.42 9.06 -12.65
C ASP A 163 -21.56 10.59 -12.46
N ASP A 164 -20.74 11.17 -11.57
CA ASP A 164 -20.70 12.61 -11.32
C ASP A 164 -19.30 13.06 -10.87
N PRO A 165 -18.44 13.50 -11.81
CA PRO A 165 -17.06 13.90 -11.51
C PRO A 165 -16.94 15.08 -10.54
N SER A 166 -18.01 15.86 -10.32
CA SER A 166 -17.99 16.96 -9.33
C SER A 166 -17.97 16.47 -7.89
N LYS A 167 -18.23 15.17 -7.66
CA LYS A 167 -18.32 14.57 -6.33
C LYS A 167 -17.13 13.64 -6.05
N PRO A 168 -16.58 13.69 -4.82
CA PRO A 168 -15.54 12.75 -4.42
C PRO A 168 -16.07 11.32 -4.39
N LEU A 169 -15.15 10.35 -4.43
CA LEU A 169 -15.49 8.94 -4.27
C LEU A 169 -16.21 8.70 -2.93
N THR A 170 -17.34 8.02 -2.97
CA THR A 170 -18.13 7.68 -1.78
C THR A 170 -18.18 6.17 -1.57
N PHE A 171 -17.95 5.72 -0.34
CA PHE A 171 -18.11 4.32 0.05
C PHE A 171 -19.45 4.09 0.76
N PRO A 172 -20.05 2.90 0.62
CA PRO A 172 -21.24 2.54 1.37
C PRO A 172 -20.93 2.55 2.87
N THR A 173 -21.76 3.25 3.64
CA THR A 173 -21.62 3.32 5.10
C THR A 173 -22.08 2.01 5.71
N LEU A 174 -21.21 1.38 6.50
CA LEU A 174 -21.61 0.26 7.35
C LEU A 174 -22.51 0.81 8.46
N LYS A 175 -23.81 0.51 8.41
CA LYS A 175 -24.72 0.77 9.52
C LYS A 175 -24.37 -0.18 10.66
N MET A 176 -23.59 0.30 11.63
CA MET A 176 -23.40 -0.45 12.88
C MET A 176 -24.76 -0.57 13.57
N ARG A 177 -25.12 -1.78 14.01
CA ARG A 177 -26.31 -1.96 14.87
C ARG A 177 -26.11 -1.09 16.11
N PRO A 178 -27.13 -0.32 16.55
CA PRO A 178 -27.10 0.27 17.87
C PRO A 178 -26.93 -0.87 18.87
N LEU A 179 -25.92 -0.77 19.75
CA LEU A 179 -25.88 -1.65 20.91
C LEU A 179 -27.17 -1.41 21.69
N ASN A 180 -28.00 -2.45 21.80
CA ASN A 180 -29.19 -2.41 22.63
C ASN A 180 -28.76 -2.22 24.09
N ASN A 181 -28.85 -0.98 24.59
CA ASN A 181 -28.45 -0.61 25.94
C ASN A 181 -29.55 -0.97 26.95
N ASN A 182 -29.89 -2.25 27.02
CA ASN A 182 -30.76 -2.79 28.05
C ASN A 182 -29.95 -3.81 28.86
N ASN A 183 -29.10 -3.33 29.77
CA ASN A 183 -28.83 -3.92 31.09
C ASN A 183 -27.62 -3.28 31.78
N ILE A 184 -27.89 -2.24 32.57
CA ILE A 184 -26.92 -1.58 33.48
C ILE A 184 -26.46 -2.52 34.63
N HIS A 185 -27.00 -3.73 34.75
CA HIS A 185 -26.62 -4.70 35.80
C HIS A 185 -25.40 -5.60 35.44
N SER A 186 -24.67 -5.32 34.35
CA SER A 186 -23.55 -6.18 33.88
C SER A 186 -22.13 -5.73 34.29
N MET A 187 -21.96 -4.61 35.01
CA MET A 187 -20.60 -4.07 35.27
C MET A 187 -19.72 -4.96 36.17
N PHE A 188 -20.30 -5.75 37.07
CA PHE A 188 -19.52 -6.59 38.01
C PHE A 188 -19.16 -7.99 37.48
N ARG A 189 -19.56 -8.37 36.27
CA ARG A 189 -19.26 -9.70 35.68
C ARG A 189 -18.15 -9.68 34.62
N ASN A 190 -17.64 -8.50 34.26
CA ASN A 190 -16.62 -8.32 33.21
C ASN A 190 -15.20 -8.09 33.72
N VAL A 191 -15.03 -7.82 35.02
CA VAL A 191 -13.71 -7.63 35.65
C VAL A 191 -12.77 -8.84 35.43
N PRO A 192 -13.22 -10.11 35.63
CA PRO A 192 -12.34 -11.27 35.41
C PRO A 192 -11.93 -11.45 33.94
N ARG A 193 -12.83 -11.15 33.00
CA ARG A 193 -12.56 -11.29 31.55
C ARG A 193 -11.62 -10.23 31.02
N PHE A 194 -11.70 -9.01 31.54
CA PHE A 194 -10.78 -7.94 31.17
C PHE A 194 -9.35 -8.27 31.62
N PHE A 195 -9.17 -8.69 32.88
CA PHE A 195 -7.87 -9.10 33.39
C PHE A 195 -7.34 -10.36 32.71
N SER A 196 -8.17 -11.37 32.42
CA SER A 196 -7.74 -12.54 31.65
C SER A 196 -7.35 -12.18 30.22
N SER A 197 -8.06 -11.25 29.58
CA SER A 197 -7.72 -10.77 28.25
C SER A 197 -6.37 -10.03 28.27
N MET A 198 -6.15 -9.15 29.24
CA MET A 198 -4.87 -8.45 29.40
C MET A 198 -3.72 -9.44 29.68
N TYR A 199 -3.94 -10.43 30.54
CA TYR A 199 -2.95 -11.46 30.83
C TYR A 199 -2.63 -12.31 29.60
N ASN A 200 -3.64 -12.76 28.85
CA ASN A 200 -3.44 -13.52 27.63
C ASN A 200 -2.70 -12.69 26.59
N THR A 201 -3.09 -11.44 26.36
CA THR A 201 -2.36 -10.55 25.45
C THR A 201 -0.91 -10.31 25.88
N ALA A 202 -0.65 -10.08 27.18
CA ALA A 202 0.70 -9.91 27.69
C ALA A 202 1.53 -11.20 27.57
N SER A 203 0.94 -12.35 27.89
CA SER A 203 1.56 -13.67 27.76
C SER A 203 1.86 -13.98 26.29
N ASP A 204 0.92 -13.73 25.39
CA ASP A 204 1.09 -13.93 23.95
C ASP A 204 2.19 -13.01 23.41
N PHE A 205 2.21 -11.74 23.83
CA PHE A 205 3.28 -10.80 23.46
C PHE A 205 4.66 -11.26 23.97
N CYS A 206 4.77 -11.65 25.23
CA CYS A 206 6.00 -12.19 25.81
C CYS A 206 6.43 -13.49 25.11
N TRP A 207 5.48 -14.38 24.79
CA TRP A 207 5.72 -15.61 24.05
C TRP A 207 6.19 -15.34 22.62
N SER A 208 5.63 -14.34 21.95
CA SER A 208 6.09 -13.87 20.64
C SER A 208 7.51 -13.31 20.69
N ILE A 209 7.88 -12.55 21.72
CA ILE A 209 9.26 -12.06 21.90
C ILE A 209 10.22 -13.24 22.09
N VAL A 210 9.90 -14.18 22.97
CA VAL A 210 10.73 -15.37 23.24
C VAL A 210 10.89 -16.20 21.95
N LYS A 211 9.80 -16.44 21.23
CA LYS A 211 9.85 -17.15 19.95
C LYS A 211 10.73 -16.44 18.93
N SER A 212 10.56 -15.12 18.76
CA SER A 212 11.33 -14.35 17.79
C SER A 212 12.85 -14.30 18.07
N GLY A 213 13.26 -14.43 19.34
CA GLY A 213 14.66 -14.30 19.73
C GLY A 213 15.41 -15.63 19.93
N PHE A 214 14.72 -16.69 20.36
CA PHE A 214 15.36 -17.92 20.82
C PHE A 214 14.86 -19.20 20.13
N ILE A 215 13.79 -19.13 19.35
CA ILE A 215 13.21 -20.30 18.70
C ILE A 215 13.28 -20.08 17.20
N GLU A 216 13.99 -20.96 16.52
CA GLU A 216 14.01 -20.95 15.06
C GLU A 216 12.61 -21.28 14.53
N ASP A 217 12.13 -20.51 13.54
CA ASP A 217 10.82 -20.75 12.93
C ASP A 217 10.71 -22.18 12.37
N ASP A 218 9.58 -22.83 12.61
CA ASP A 218 9.30 -24.17 12.07
C ASP A 218 9.47 -24.19 10.54
N GLN A 219 10.08 -25.25 10.03
CA GLN A 219 10.22 -25.48 8.59
C GLN A 219 8.84 -25.76 7.97
N THR A 220 8.17 -24.70 7.52
CA THR A 220 6.91 -24.78 6.77
C THR A 220 7.19 -24.78 5.27
N PRO A 221 6.28 -25.28 4.42
CA PRO A 221 6.41 -25.17 2.95
C PRO A 221 6.53 -23.72 2.43
N ILE A 222 6.24 -22.73 3.27
CA ILE A 222 6.31 -21.30 2.96
C ILE A 222 7.63 -20.69 3.45
N ARG A 223 8.34 -21.34 4.39
CA ARG A 223 9.63 -20.86 4.89
C ARG A 223 10.70 -21.03 3.81
N SER A 224 11.37 -19.93 3.47
CA SER A 224 12.61 -20.01 2.68
C SER A 224 13.65 -20.75 3.51
N GLY A 225 13.96 -21.99 3.15
CA GLY A 225 14.98 -22.81 3.81
C GLY A 225 16.42 -22.33 3.60
N ASN A 226 16.62 -21.13 3.03
CA ASN A 226 17.89 -20.59 2.59
C ASN A 226 18.02 -19.14 3.10
N ASP A 227 19.19 -18.78 3.63
CA ASP A 227 19.50 -17.42 4.15
C ASP A 227 19.53 -16.34 3.05
N THR A 228 19.43 -16.73 1.77
CA THR A 228 19.58 -15.87 0.60
C THR A 228 18.25 -15.34 0.06
N VAL A 229 17.30 -15.02 0.94
CA VAL A 229 15.95 -14.51 0.61
C VAL A 229 15.95 -13.26 -0.29
N GLY A 230 17.10 -12.58 -0.44
CA GLY A 230 17.25 -11.39 -1.31
C GLY A 230 17.83 -11.62 -2.72
N LEU A 231 18.23 -12.84 -3.10
CA LEU A 231 18.97 -13.08 -4.37
C LEU A 231 18.24 -13.97 -5.39
N GLY A 232 17.08 -14.54 -5.04
CA GLY A 232 16.28 -15.36 -5.95
C GLY A 232 15.45 -14.52 -6.92
N ALA A 233 15.31 -14.97 -8.17
CA ALA A 233 14.37 -14.37 -9.11
C ALA A 233 12.94 -14.46 -8.55
N MET A 234 12.30 -13.31 -8.34
CA MET A 234 10.88 -13.28 -7.95
C MET A 234 10.04 -13.68 -9.16
N SER A 235 9.09 -14.60 -8.96
CA SER A 235 8.11 -14.96 -9.99
C SER A 235 6.72 -14.60 -9.51
N ILE A 236 5.96 -13.89 -10.35
CA ILE A 236 4.61 -13.45 -10.02
C ILE A 236 3.60 -14.34 -10.74
N ALA A 237 2.76 -15.02 -9.96
CA ALA A 237 1.60 -15.73 -10.45
C ALA A 237 0.32 -14.94 -10.15
N THR A 238 -0.58 -14.86 -11.13
CA THR A 238 -1.86 -14.16 -10.99
C THR A 238 -2.99 -15.18 -10.90
N MET A 239 -3.84 -15.06 -9.88
CA MET A 239 -5.06 -15.84 -9.74
C MET A 239 -6.26 -14.89 -9.69
N ALA A 240 -7.29 -15.19 -10.49
CA ALA A 240 -8.51 -14.38 -10.54
C ALA A 240 -9.61 -15.03 -9.69
N PHE A 241 -10.26 -14.23 -8.86
CA PHE A 241 -11.40 -14.65 -8.05
C PHE A 241 -12.65 -13.88 -8.48
N PRO A 242 -13.72 -14.56 -8.92
CA PRO A 242 -14.97 -13.89 -9.25
C PRO A 242 -15.54 -13.16 -8.02
N LEU A 243 -15.97 -11.91 -8.21
CA LEU A 243 -16.56 -11.10 -7.13
C LEU A 243 -17.79 -11.76 -6.50
N ASP A 244 -18.59 -12.50 -7.29
CA ASP A 244 -19.78 -13.17 -6.78
C ASP A 244 -19.45 -14.32 -5.82
N GLN A 245 -18.31 -15.00 -6.01
CA GLN A 245 -17.83 -15.98 -5.04
C GLN A 245 -17.42 -15.30 -3.73
N ILE A 246 -16.76 -14.14 -3.79
CA ILE A 246 -16.40 -13.35 -2.60
C ILE A 246 -17.66 -12.90 -1.85
N LYS A 247 -18.71 -12.46 -2.58
CA LYS A 247 -20.00 -12.11 -1.98
C LYS A 247 -20.65 -13.32 -1.29
N GLN A 248 -20.63 -14.48 -1.93
CA GLN A 248 -21.19 -15.71 -1.37
C GLN A 248 -20.45 -16.15 -0.09
N ILE A 249 -19.11 -16.06 -0.08
CA ILE A 249 -18.30 -16.34 1.12
C ILE A 249 -18.69 -15.36 2.25
N LYS A 250 -18.78 -14.06 1.96
CA LYS A 250 -19.18 -13.05 2.96
C LYS A 250 -20.59 -13.30 3.50
N ALA A 251 -21.52 -13.72 2.64
CA ALA A 251 -22.87 -14.09 3.04
C ALA A 251 -22.88 -15.32 3.96
N ASN A 252 -22.14 -16.37 3.60
CA ASN A 252 -22.00 -17.59 4.40
C ASN A 252 -21.34 -17.34 5.76
N LEU A 253 -20.38 -16.41 5.83
CA LEU A 253 -19.73 -15.99 7.08
C LEU A 253 -20.57 -15.01 7.90
N GLY A 254 -21.76 -14.62 7.41
CA GLY A 254 -22.65 -13.68 8.11
C GLY A 254 -22.11 -12.25 8.22
N VAL A 255 -21.10 -11.88 7.42
CA VAL A 255 -20.42 -10.57 7.50
C VAL A 255 -21.25 -9.45 6.84
N VAL A 256 -22.16 -9.80 5.92
CA VAL A 256 -23.04 -8.85 5.23
C VAL A 256 -24.49 -9.24 5.47
N THR A 257 -25.20 -8.50 6.33
CA THR A 257 -26.67 -8.60 6.42
C THR A 257 -27.27 -7.79 5.29
N ILE A 258 -27.63 -8.46 4.20
CA ILE A 258 -28.50 -7.85 3.18
C ILE A 258 -29.88 -7.74 3.83
N LEU A 259 -30.25 -6.54 4.29
CA LEU A 259 -31.63 -6.23 4.62
C LEU A 259 -32.41 -6.18 3.30
N THR A 260 -33.00 -7.30 2.91
CA THR A 260 -34.09 -7.31 1.93
C THR A 260 -35.29 -6.61 2.56
N SER A 261 -35.47 -5.32 2.27
CA SER A 261 -36.75 -4.64 2.47
C SER A 261 -37.72 -5.11 1.40
N TYR A 262 -38.77 -5.81 1.80
CA TYR A 262 -40.02 -5.93 1.04
C TYR A 262 -40.83 -4.64 1.17
#